data_AF-A0A090WUM7-F1
#
_entry.id   AF-A0A090WUM7-F1
#
_cell.length_a   1.000
_cell.length_b   1.000
_cell.length_c   1.000
_cell.angle_alpha   90.00
_cell.angle_beta   90.00
_cell.angle_gamma   90.00
#
_symmetry.space_group_name_H-M   'P 1'
#
loop_
_entity.id
_entity.type
_entity.pdbx_description
1 polymer ?
#
loop_
_entity_poly.entity_id
_entity_poly.type
_entity_poly.pdbx_seq_one_letter_code
_entity_poly.pdbx_strand_id
1 'polypeptide(L)'
;MFLGFSQTKEIDSLFIELAFQKQDSTKVVPYLHLIKSLYALKEYDRGIKYVQASEKLSYSFNYQKGIAETTFYKALYYAEKNDYINAISGFAKAKNLFIEQRDTIAVAKVHNSIGTLESTAATLLKV
;
A
#
# COMPACT_ATOMS: atom_id res chain seq x y z
N MET A 1 -8.72 5.62 19.67
CA MET A 1 -8.07 4.28 19.59
C MET A 1 -6.61 4.49 19.96
N PHE A 2 -6.19 4.05 21.15
CA PHE A 2 -4.79 4.16 21.57
C PHE A 2 -3.96 3.19 20.73
N LEU A 3 -3.21 3.72 19.77
CA LEU A 3 -2.16 2.96 19.09
C LEU A 3 -1.07 2.72 20.14
N GLY A 4 -1.04 1.51 20.69
CA GLY A 4 -0.22 1.19 21.86
C GLY A 4 1.27 1.11 21.50
N PHE A 5 2.13 1.48 22.45
CA PHE A 5 3.59 1.38 22.36
C PHE A 5 4.14 0.03 21.86
N SER A 6 3.35 -1.04 21.89
CA SER A 6 3.70 -2.34 21.30
C SER A 6 3.78 -2.29 19.77
N GLN A 7 2.84 -1.62 19.11
CA GLN A 7 2.77 -1.60 17.64
C GLN A 7 3.92 -0.81 17.02
N THR A 8 4.34 0.28 17.68
CA THR A 8 5.52 1.05 17.26
C THR A 8 6.81 0.26 17.47
N LYS A 9 6.93 -0.50 18.57
CA LYS A 9 8.08 -1.38 18.82
C LYS A 9 8.23 -2.48 17.77
N GLU A 10 7.13 -3.09 17.33
CA GLU A 10 7.14 -4.10 16.26
C GLU A 10 7.63 -3.51 14.93
N ILE A 11 7.15 -2.31 14.58
CA ILE A 11 7.58 -1.57 13.39
C ILE A 11 9.08 -1.24 13.47
N ASP A 12 9.54 -0.75 14.63
CA ASP A 12 10.95 -0.41 14.85
C ASP A 12 11.86 -1.65 14.74
N SER A 13 11.44 -2.78 15.32
CA SER A 13 12.14 -4.06 15.19
C SER A 13 12.24 -4.49 13.73
N LEU A 14 11.15 -4.35 12.98
CA LEU A 14 11.09 -4.74 11.56
C LEU A 14 12.00 -3.86 10.68
N PHE A 15 12.17 -2.58 11.02
CA PHE A 15 13.15 -1.73 10.32
C PHE A 15 14.58 -2.20 10.52
N ILE A 16 14.94 -2.55 11.75
CA ILE A 16 16.28 -3.04 12.08
C ILE A 16 16.54 -4.32 11.28
N GLU A 17 15.63 -5.29 11.32
CA GLU A 17 15.76 -6.55 10.58
C GLU A 17 15.98 -6.32 9.07
N LEU A 18 15.18 -5.43 8.47
CA LEU A 18 15.27 -5.14 7.04
C LEU A 18 16.55 -4.42 6.63
N ALA A 19 17.18 -3.67 7.54
CA ALA A 19 18.46 -3.02 7.29
C ALA A 19 19.60 -4.03 7.16
N PHE A 20 19.52 -5.19 7.83
CA PHE A 20 20.58 -6.19 7.85
C PHE A 20 20.33 -7.41 6.95
N GLN A 21 19.10 -7.63 6.49
CA GLN A 21 18.75 -8.78 5.66
C GLN A 21 19.22 -8.62 4.19
N LYS A 22 19.45 -9.74 3.50
CA LYS A 22 19.83 -9.75 2.06
C LYS A 22 18.67 -9.25 1.17
N GLN A 23 19.00 -8.53 0.10
CA GLN A 23 18.01 -8.05 -0.87
C GLN A 23 17.51 -9.21 -1.76
N ASP A 24 16.52 -9.96 -1.30
CA ASP A 24 15.89 -11.05 -2.05
C ASP A 24 14.35 -10.99 -1.94
N SER A 25 13.67 -11.93 -2.60
CA SER A 25 12.20 -11.97 -2.66
C SER A 25 11.53 -12.08 -1.29
N THR A 26 12.23 -12.58 -0.25
CA THR A 26 11.67 -12.77 1.09
C THR A 26 11.34 -11.43 1.76
N LYS A 27 11.98 -10.33 1.33
CA LYS A 27 11.74 -8.98 1.85
C LYS A 27 10.41 -8.36 1.42
N VAL A 28 9.73 -8.88 0.38
CA VAL A 28 8.48 -8.27 -0.09
C VAL A 28 7.40 -8.29 1.00
N VAL A 29 7.24 -9.42 1.70
CA VAL A 29 6.21 -9.57 2.73
C VAL A 29 6.44 -8.63 3.93
N PRO A 30 7.66 -8.54 4.51
CA PRO A 30 8.02 -7.51 5.48
C PRO A 30 7.76 -6.08 5.01
N TYR A 31 8.13 -5.74 3.77
CA TYR A 31 7.85 -4.40 3.25
C TYR A 31 6.36 -4.12 3.15
N LEU A 32 5.57 -5.09 2.66
CA LEU A 32 4.12 -4.96 2.65
C LEU A 32 3.59 -4.71 4.06
N HIS A 33 4.05 -5.46 5.06
CA HIS A 33 3.64 -5.26 6.45
C HIS A 33 3.94 -3.84 6.95
N LEU A 34 5.17 -3.34 6.72
CA LEU A 34 5.54 -1.95 7.04
C LEU A 34 4.64 -0.94 6.34
N ILE A 35 4.38 -1.13 5.05
CA ILE A 35 3.52 -0.23 4.26
C ILE A 35 2.12 -0.14 4.89
N LYS A 36 1.52 -1.28 5.29
CA LYS A 36 0.18 -1.29 5.92
C LYS A 36 0.21 -0.56 7.25
N SER A 37 1.22 -0.84 8.07
CA SER A 37 1.37 -0.26 9.40
C SER A 37 1.60 1.26 9.33
N LEU A 38 2.52 1.71 8.47
CA LEU A 38 2.80 3.13 8.27
C LEU A 38 1.60 3.89 7.69
N TYR A 39 0.86 3.26 6.77
CA TYR A 39 -0.38 3.85 6.25
C TYR A 39 -1.43 4.01 7.34
N ALA A 40 -1.63 2.99 8.20
CA ALA A 40 -2.56 3.05 9.33
C ALA A 40 -2.16 4.11 10.38
N LEU A 41 -0.85 4.32 10.57
CA LEU A 41 -0.30 5.38 11.43
C LEU A 41 -0.31 6.77 10.78
N LYS A 42 -0.74 6.88 9.51
CA LYS A 42 -0.68 8.10 8.69
C LYS A 42 0.74 8.65 8.49
N GLU A 43 1.75 7.79 8.58
CA GLU A 43 3.15 8.15 8.35
C GLU A 43 3.51 8.05 6.86
N TYR A 44 2.83 8.84 6.04
CA TYR A 44 2.84 8.67 4.59
C TYR A 44 4.22 8.88 3.96
N ASP A 45 5.02 9.81 4.48
CA ASP A 45 6.37 10.12 3.98
C ASP A 45 7.38 8.99 4.23
N ARG A 46 7.18 8.23 5.32
CA ARG A 46 7.98 7.02 5.58
C ARG A 46 7.48 5.88 4.70
N GLY A 47 6.17 5.68 4.65
CA GLY A 47 5.55 4.56 3.95
C GLY A 47 5.81 4.53 2.45
N ILE A 48 5.80 5.68 1.77
CA ILE A 48 6.02 5.75 0.31
C ILE A 48 7.40 5.20 -0.11
N LYS A 49 8.42 5.32 0.74
CA LYS A 49 9.76 4.77 0.49
C LYS A 49 9.71 3.23 0.41
N TYR A 50 8.93 2.61 1.29
CA TYR A 50 8.75 1.16 1.32
C TYR A 50 7.85 0.68 0.18
N VAL A 51 6.85 1.47 -0.24
CA VAL A 51 6.07 1.18 -1.45
C VAL A 51 6.99 1.06 -2.66
N GLN A 52 7.90 2.01 -2.87
CA GLN A 52 8.85 1.98 -4.00
C GLN A 52 9.81 0.78 -3.91
N ALA A 53 10.33 0.49 -2.70
CA ALA A 53 11.21 -0.65 -2.48
C ALA A 53 10.50 -2.00 -2.75
N SER A 54 9.27 -2.15 -2.25
CA SER A 54 8.44 -3.34 -2.45
C SER A 54 8.06 -3.51 -3.92
N GLU A 55 7.76 -2.42 -4.64
CA GLU A 55 7.39 -2.46 -6.06
C GLU A 55 8.55 -3.00 -6.89
N LYS A 56 9.74 -2.38 -6.76
CA LYS A 56 10.95 -2.80 -7.46
C LYS A 56 11.26 -4.27 -7.21
N LEU A 57 11.17 -4.69 -5.95
CA LEU A 57 11.48 -6.06 -5.54
C LEU A 57 10.45 -7.05 -6.07
N SER A 58 9.16 -6.74 -5.96
CA SER A 58 8.07 -7.60 -6.44
C SER A 58 8.16 -7.84 -7.95
N TYR A 59 8.48 -6.80 -8.73
CA TYR A 59 8.72 -6.95 -10.17
C TYR A 59 9.98 -7.74 -10.47
N SER A 60 11.07 -7.49 -9.76
CA SER A 60 12.36 -8.19 -9.99
C SER A 60 12.26 -9.71 -9.78
N PHE A 61 11.38 -10.14 -8.87
CA PHE A 61 11.17 -11.55 -8.55
C PHE A 61 9.86 -12.13 -9.10
N ASN A 62 9.14 -11.40 -9.95
CA ASN A 62 7.83 -11.80 -10.48
C ASN A 62 6.82 -12.24 -9.40
N TYR A 63 6.87 -11.62 -8.22
CA TYR A 63 6.00 -11.97 -7.11
C TYR A 63 4.64 -11.29 -7.24
N GLN A 64 3.71 -11.95 -7.93
CA GLN A 64 2.43 -11.38 -8.35
C GLN A 64 1.59 -10.79 -7.21
N LYS A 65 1.55 -11.48 -6.06
CA LYS A 65 0.85 -10.95 -4.88
C LYS A 65 1.45 -9.63 -4.40
N GLY A 66 2.77 -9.55 -4.37
CA GLY A 66 3.48 -8.32 -4.01
C GLY A 66 3.25 -7.19 -5.00
N ILE A 67 3.20 -7.49 -6.30
CA ILE A 67 2.89 -6.51 -7.35
C ILE A 67 1.48 -5.93 -7.13
N ALA A 68 0.48 -6.79 -6.89
CA ALA A 68 -0.90 -6.35 -6.68
C ALA A 68 -1.07 -5.53 -5.40
N GLU A 69 -0.58 -6.04 -4.25
CA GLU A 69 -0.68 -5.33 -2.98
C GLU A 69 0.10 -4.00 -3.00
N THR A 70 1.30 -3.97 -3.58
CA THR A 70 2.08 -2.72 -3.66
C THR A 70 1.41 -1.71 -4.59
N THR A 71 0.83 -2.16 -5.72
CA THR A 71 0.07 -1.28 -6.62
C THR A 71 -1.14 -0.66 -5.89
N PHE A 72 -1.86 -1.45 -5.10
CA PHE A 72 -2.99 -0.97 -4.29
C PHE A 72 -2.56 0.09 -3.28
N TYR A 73 -1.51 -0.19 -2.50
CA TYR A 73 -1.02 0.79 -1.54
C TYR A 73 -0.51 2.04 -2.24
N LYS A 74 0.26 1.94 -3.32
CA LYS A 74 0.72 3.11 -4.09
C LYS A 74 -0.45 4.03 -4.49
N ALA A 75 -1.59 3.46 -4.90
CA ALA A 75 -2.82 4.20 -5.18
C ALA A 75 -3.39 4.91 -3.94
N LEU A 76 -3.42 4.24 -2.78
CA LEU A 76 -3.80 4.88 -1.51
C LEU A 76 -2.89 6.06 -1.16
N TYR A 77 -1.57 5.93 -1.31
CA TYR A 77 -0.65 7.05 -1.04
C TYR A 77 -0.84 8.22 -2.02
N TYR A 78 -1.22 7.96 -3.28
CA TYR A 78 -1.62 9.02 -4.21
C TYR A 78 -2.90 9.71 -3.76
N ALA A 79 -3.90 8.95 -3.30
CA ALA A 79 -5.16 9.49 -2.77
C ALA A 79 -4.92 10.43 -1.58
N GLU A 80 -4.07 10.04 -0.62
CA GLU A 80 -3.71 10.89 0.53
C GLU A 80 -2.98 12.18 0.11
N LYS A 81 -2.30 12.17 -1.04
CA LYS A 81 -1.65 13.35 -1.61
C LYS A 81 -2.56 14.17 -2.52
N ASN A 82 -3.87 13.89 -2.53
CA ASN A 82 -4.85 14.50 -3.44
C ASN A 82 -4.53 14.31 -4.93
N ASP A 83 -3.71 13.31 -5.26
CA ASP A 83 -3.38 12.95 -6.64
C ASP A 83 -4.42 11.94 -7.16
N TYR A 84 -5.64 12.45 -7.34
CA TYR A 84 -6.81 11.64 -7.68
C TYR A 84 -6.66 10.88 -9.00
N ILE A 85 -5.99 11.49 -9.99
CA ILE A 85 -5.78 10.89 -11.31
C ILE A 85 -4.92 9.63 -11.17
N ASN A 86 -3.77 9.74 -10.47
CA ASN A 86 -2.89 8.60 -10.27
C ASN A 86 -3.47 7.57 -9.30
N ALA A 87 -4.26 8.00 -8.31
CA ALA A 87 -4.98 7.10 -7.41
C ALA A 87 -6.00 6.22 -8.17
N ILE A 88 -6.87 6.82 -8.99
CA ILE A 88 -7.88 6.08 -9.77
C ILE A 88 -7.21 5.09 -10.73
N SER A 89 -6.18 5.54 -11.46
CA SER A 89 -5.41 4.68 -12.36
C SER A 89 -4.76 3.51 -11.62
N GLY A 90 -4.14 3.80 -10.47
CA GLY A 90 -3.53 2.78 -9.62
C GLY A 90 -4.54 1.78 -9.07
N PHE A 91 -5.71 2.23 -8.60
CA PHE A 91 -6.79 1.35 -8.13
C PHE A 91 -7.32 0.46 -9.26
N ALA A 92 -7.53 1.00 -10.46
CA ALA A 92 -7.96 0.22 -11.61
C ALA A 92 -6.96 -0.89 -11.94
N LYS A 93 -5.65 -0.58 -11.94
CA LYS A 93 -4.59 -1.56 -12.14
C LYS A 93 -4.56 -2.63 -11.04
N ALA A 94 -4.63 -2.22 -9.78
CA ALA A 94 -4.66 -3.14 -8.63
C ALA A 94 -5.86 -4.09 -8.69
N LYS A 95 -7.05 -3.58 -9.04
CA LYS A 95 -8.26 -4.39 -9.21
C LYS A 95 -8.06 -5.51 -10.23
N ASN A 96 -7.50 -5.19 -11.40
CA ASN A 96 -7.28 -6.18 -12.45
C ASN A 96 -6.31 -7.28 -11.97
N LEU A 97 -5.22 -6.89 -11.30
CA LEU A 97 -4.26 -7.85 -10.72
C LEU A 97 -4.91 -8.76 -9.66
N PHE A 98 -5.79 -8.23 -8.82
CA PHE A 98 -6.51 -9.03 -7.83
C PHE A 98 -7.57 -9.95 -8.46
N ILE A 99 -8.21 -9.54 -9.56
CA ILE A 99 -9.12 -10.39 -10.34
C ILE A 99 -8.35 -11.58 -10.94
N GLU A 100 -7.19 -11.34 -11.56
CA GLU A 100 -6.32 -12.39 -12.11
C GLU A 100 -5.91 -13.40 -11.03
N GLN A 101 -5.69 -12.92 -9.80
CA GLN A 101 -5.34 -13.74 -8.63
C GLN A 101 -6.54 -14.39 -7.93
N ARG A 102 -7.77 -14.10 -8.38
CA ARG A 102 -9.03 -14.53 -7.74
C ARG A 102 -9.16 -14.08 -6.26
N ASP A 103 -8.51 -12.97 -5.89
CA ASP A 103 -8.58 -12.38 -4.54
C ASP A 103 -9.80 -11.46 -4.43
N THR A 104 -10.96 -12.06 -4.17
CA THR A 104 -12.24 -11.33 -4.08
C THR A 104 -12.29 -10.35 -2.92
N ILE A 105 -11.58 -10.63 -1.82
CA ILE A 105 -11.50 -9.74 -0.66
C ILE A 105 -10.73 -8.47 -1.03
N ALA A 106 -9.60 -8.60 -1.73
CA ALA A 106 -8.83 -7.46 -2.19
C ALA A 106 -9.59 -6.64 -3.24
N VAL A 107 -10.33 -7.28 -4.15
CA VAL A 107 -11.23 -6.58 -5.10
C VAL A 107 -12.26 -5.73 -4.35
N ALA A 108 -12.91 -6.27 -3.31
CA ALA A 108 -13.86 -5.52 -2.49
C ALA A 108 -13.21 -4.30 -1.80
N LYS A 109 -11.98 -4.45 -1.29
CA LYS A 109 -11.21 -3.34 -0.71
C LYS A 109 -10.91 -2.23 -1.73
N VAL A 110 -10.58 -2.60 -2.96
CA VAL A 110 -10.38 -1.63 -4.05
C VAL A 110 -11.66 -0.85 -4.33
N HIS A 111 -12.81 -1.54 -4.44
CA HIS A 111 -14.10 -0.87 -4.63
C HIS A 111 -14.44 0.10 -3.50
N ASN A 112 -14.22 -0.30 -2.24
CA ASN A 112 -14.43 0.58 -1.10
C ASN A 112 -13.52 1.82 -1.12
N SER A 113 -12.25 1.64 -1.54
CA SER A 113 -11.29 2.75 -1.65
C SER A 113 -11.68 3.74 -2.75
N ILE A 114 -12.14 3.25 -3.91
CA ILE A 114 -12.64 4.09 -5.01
C ILE A 114 -13.88 4.88 -4.55
N GLY A 115 -14.86 4.22 -3.91
CA GLY A 115 -16.06 4.90 -3.44
C GLY A 115 -15.77 6.00 -2.42
N THR A 116 -14.80 5.77 -1.53
CA THR A 116 -14.34 6.78 -0.56
C THR A 116 -13.68 7.96 -1.28
N LEU A 117 -12.84 7.68 -2.28
CA LEU A 117 -12.15 8.70 -3.06
C LEU A 117 -13.14 9.59 -3.85
N GLU A 118 -14.09 8.97 -4.54
CA GLU A 118 -15.12 9.65 -5.34
C GLU A 118 -16.03 10.52 -4.46
N SER A 119 -16.44 10.02 -3.29
CA SER A 119 -17.22 10.80 -2.33
C SER A 119 -16.46 12.04 -1.83
N THR A 120 -15.15 11.90 -1.60
CA THR A 120 -14.29 13.01 -1.15
C THR A 120 -14.09 14.03 -2.26
N ALA A 121 -13.74 13.59 -3.47
CA ALA A 121 -13.55 14.46 -4.64
C ALA A 121 -14.83 15.24 -4.99
N ALA A 122 -16.00 14.58 -4.94
CA ALA A 122 -17.29 15.23 -5.18
C ALA A 122 -17.64 16.32 -4.13
N THR A 123 -17.09 16.22 -2.92
CA THR A 123 -17.29 17.23 -1.86
C THR A 123 -16.39 18.46 -2.09
N LEU A 124 -15.16 18.27 -2.56
CA LEU A 124 -14.21 19.36 -2.82
C LEU A 124 -14.58 20.22 -4.03
N LEU A 125 -15.28 19.67 -5.03
CA LEU A 125 -15.74 20.40 -6.21
C LEU A 125 -17.02 21.21 -5.99
N LYS A 126 -17.61 21.17 -4.80
CA LYS A 126 -18.88 21.86 -4.46
C LYS A 126 -18.69 23.16 -3.66
N VAL A 127 -17.47 23.68 -3.57
CA VAL A 127 -17.12 24.94 -2.89
C VAL A 127 -16.62 25.95 -3.90
#